data_AF-A0A3B6LTI5-F1
#
_entry.id   AF-A0A3B6LTI5-F1
#
_cell.length_a   1.000
_cell.length_b   1.000
_cell.length_c   1.000
_cell.angle_alpha   90.00
_cell.angle_beta   90.00
_cell.angle_gamma   90.00
#
_symmetry.space_group_name_H-M   'P 1'
#
loop_
_entity.id
_entity.type
_entity.pdbx_description
1 polymer ?
#
loop_
_entity_poly.entity_id
_entity_poly.type
_entity_poly.pdbx_seq_one_letter_code
_entity_poly.pdbx_strand_id
1 'polypeptide(L)'
;MVGMDLAPQDVVAEVLRRIAPRSLAACRCVCKAWRAVVDANRLLRADLLPLTLDGIFYETCPYNEPMLFSSPATGRRVTGKLDYLDWPLDDVFPIMDCCSGLLLMCYHVVNPATRQWVRLPPLPPSCTAAGCTRCSSQNRYLVYDPALSPHYEVFLIPNIPFTLPTGHICMHICRDDESVSAMEWPPSPYIVHVFSSKTGCWKERSLLREGEAAGTVAEVKAVYDTVSFFLYAAYWKDALYVRCEEEFLLRINLLHDTYRVIKFPDGNKGYTVPRIGKSEKGMEWALRNVIDLQRVVEIYPANHVDGPNWVVQSEDQMDLVLKNDINLQPADDKDKAMTEGDFDWDSDNEYVVSTNDWDNKGGYRDYFYCLGFHPYKEVVFFHGAFRTVAYNFDSCKVLYLGEMRYGYEELQESFSYASCWVRNLPGSN
;
A
#
# COMPACT_ATOMS: atom_id res chain seq x y z
N MET A 1 -22.96 -22.47 -32.53
CA MET A 1 -22.38 -21.29 -31.85
C MET A 1 -22.16 -20.24 -32.93
N VAL A 2 -23.13 -19.35 -33.13
CA VAL A 2 -23.05 -18.28 -34.14
C VAL A 2 -22.01 -17.27 -33.65
N GLY A 3 -21.01 -16.96 -34.46
CA GLY A 3 -19.84 -16.18 -34.05
C GLY A 3 -20.23 -14.75 -33.65
N MET A 4 -19.83 -14.34 -32.44
CA MET A 4 -19.91 -12.94 -32.00
C MET A 4 -19.06 -11.99 -32.86
N ASP A 5 -18.21 -12.51 -33.76
CA ASP A 5 -17.38 -11.74 -34.69
C ASP A 5 -18.16 -11.03 -35.80
N LEU A 6 -19.47 -11.33 -35.97
CA LEU A 6 -20.37 -10.68 -36.94
C LEU A 6 -21.35 -9.69 -36.28
N ALA A 7 -21.31 -9.51 -34.97
CA ALA A 7 -22.21 -8.60 -34.27
C ALA A 7 -21.73 -7.13 -34.40
N PRO A 8 -22.65 -6.16 -34.56
CA PRO A 8 -22.33 -4.74 -34.53
C PRO A 8 -21.56 -4.33 -33.25
N GLN A 9 -20.56 -3.44 -33.38
CA GLN A 9 -19.65 -3.07 -32.28
C GLN A 9 -20.37 -2.52 -31.03
N ASP A 10 -21.50 -1.85 -31.22
CA ASP A 10 -22.38 -1.33 -30.18
C ASP A 10 -23.07 -2.44 -29.38
N VAL A 11 -23.47 -3.54 -30.04
CA VAL A 11 -24.03 -4.72 -29.37
C VAL A 11 -22.95 -5.46 -28.59
N VAL A 12 -21.75 -5.61 -29.17
CA VAL A 12 -20.61 -6.21 -28.47
C VAL A 12 -20.22 -5.35 -27.26
N ALA A 13 -20.19 -4.03 -27.39
CA ALA A 13 -19.92 -3.11 -26.28
C ALA A 13 -20.94 -3.28 -25.14
N GLU A 14 -22.23 -3.40 -25.47
CA GLU A 14 -23.30 -3.58 -24.48
C GLU A 14 -23.21 -4.93 -23.75
N VAL A 15 -22.81 -6.00 -24.44
CA VAL A 15 -22.53 -7.29 -23.80
C VAL A 15 -21.31 -7.18 -22.89
N LEU A 16 -20.22 -6.59 -23.39
CA LEU A 16 -18.97 -6.42 -22.65
C LEU A 16 -19.14 -5.51 -21.41
N ARG A 17 -20.02 -4.51 -21.45
CA ARG A 17 -20.37 -3.64 -20.30
C ARG A 17 -20.95 -4.41 -19.12
N ARG A 18 -21.59 -5.56 -19.36
CA ARG A 18 -22.23 -6.38 -18.32
C ARG A 18 -21.27 -7.38 -17.69
N ILE A 19 -20.07 -7.50 -18.23
CA ILE A 19 -19.04 -8.40 -17.73
C ILE A 19 -18.31 -7.72 -16.57
N ALA A 20 -17.98 -8.50 -15.53
CA ALA A 20 -17.17 -8.00 -14.43
C ALA A 20 -15.83 -7.43 -14.97
N PRO A 21 -15.35 -6.27 -14.47
CA PRO A 21 -14.20 -5.57 -15.04
C PRO A 21 -12.92 -6.41 -15.23
N ARG A 22 -12.67 -7.40 -14.36
CA ARG A 22 -11.56 -8.36 -14.55
C ARG A 22 -11.76 -9.27 -15.76
N SER A 23 -12.97 -9.80 -15.91
CA SER A 23 -13.33 -10.62 -17.08
C SER A 23 -13.36 -9.76 -18.35
N LEU A 24 -13.72 -8.48 -18.24
CA LEU A 24 -13.64 -7.51 -19.32
C LEU A 24 -12.17 -7.20 -19.71
N ALA A 25 -11.27 -7.09 -18.73
CA ALA A 25 -9.82 -6.99 -18.98
C ALA A 25 -9.27 -8.24 -19.68
N ALA A 26 -9.75 -9.43 -19.32
CA ALA A 26 -9.45 -10.65 -20.07
C ALA A 26 -10.04 -10.60 -21.49
N CYS A 27 -11.29 -10.15 -21.66
CA CYS A 27 -11.95 -9.96 -22.96
C CYS A 27 -11.15 -9.02 -23.88
N ARG A 28 -10.56 -7.94 -23.32
CA ARG A 28 -9.67 -7.02 -24.03
C ARG A 28 -8.42 -7.71 -24.61
N CYS A 29 -8.00 -8.83 -24.02
CA CYS A 29 -6.86 -9.61 -24.48
C CYS A 29 -7.23 -10.72 -25.48
N VAL A 30 -8.52 -11.01 -25.70
CA VAL A 30 -8.98 -12.11 -26.57
C VAL A 30 -8.66 -11.86 -28.05
N CYS A 31 -9.01 -10.70 -28.59
CA CYS A 31 -8.73 -10.36 -29.99
C CYS A 31 -8.65 -8.85 -30.22
N LYS A 32 -8.10 -8.43 -31.38
CA LYS A 32 -7.98 -7.01 -31.75
C LYS A 32 -9.33 -6.29 -31.82
N ALA A 33 -10.39 -6.97 -32.29
CA ALA A 33 -11.72 -6.39 -32.40
C ALA A 33 -12.32 -6.08 -31.02
N TRP A 34 -12.23 -7.02 -30.08
CA TRP A 34 -12.70 -6.81 -28.71
C TRP A 34 -11.89 -5.76 -27.98
N ARG A 35 -10.57 -5.74 -28.15
CA ARG A 35 -9.72 -4.65 -27.64
C ARG A 35 -10.18 -3.29 -28.16
N ALA A 36 -10.41 -3.17 -29.47
CA ALA A 36 -10.87 -1.93 -30.07
C ALA A 36 -12.23 -1.49 -29.51
N VAL A 37 -13.17 -2.42 -29.30
CA VAL A 37 -14.47 -2.10 -28.68
C VAL A 37 -14.30 -1.64 -27.23
N VAL A 38 -13.48 -2.34 -26.43
CA VAL A 38 -13.20 -1.98 -25.03
C VAL A 38 -12.55 -0.60 -24.93
N ASP A 39 -11.54 -0.33 -25.75
CA ASP A 39 -10.76 0.90 -25.73
C ASP A 39 -11.58 2.09 -26.29
N ALA A 40 -12.26 1.91 -27.42
CA ALA A 40 -13.08 2.96 -28.04
C ALA A 40 -14.28 3.37 -27.18
N ASN A 41 -14.84 2.44 -26.39
CA ASN A 41 -15.95 2.71 -25.49
C ASN A 41 -15.50 2.99 -24.04
N ARG A 42 -14.19 3.01 -23.76
CA ARG A 42 -13.61 3.18 -22.42
C ARG A 42 -14.26 2.27 -21.37
N LEU A 43 -14.48 1.01 -21.74
CA LEU A 43 -15.16 0.05 -20.86
C LEU A 43 -14.31 -0.34 -19.65
N LEU A 44 -12.98 -0.19 -19.77
CA LEU A 44 -12.04 -0.24 -18.66
C LEU A 44 -11.53 1.15 -18.35
N ARG A 45 -11.37 1.47 -17.06
CA ARG A 45 -10.86 2.76 -16.59
C ARG A 45 -9.34 2.77 -16.51
N ALA A 46 -8.68 2.31 -17.58
CA ALA A 46 -7.22 2.29 -17.65
C ALA A 46 -6.61 3.70 -17.65
N ASP A 47 -7.37 4.71 -18.08
CA ASP A 47 -7.07 6.14 -17.98
C ASP A 47 -6.95 6.64 -16.53
N LEU A 48 -7.50 5.89 -15.57
CA LEU A 48 -7.44 6.20 -14.14
C LEU A 48 -6.40 5.37 -13.39
N LEU A 49 -5.72 4.43 -14.06
CA LEU A 49 -4.68 3.66 -13.41
C LEU A 49 -3.52 4.61 -13.07
N PRO A 50 -3.07 4.66 -11.81
CA PRO A 50 -1.74 5.15 -11.55
C PRO A 50 -0.79 4.25 -12.35
N LEU A 51 -0.06 4.73 -13.35
CA LEU A 51 0.89 3.88 -14.12
C LEU A 51 2.35 4.22 -13.80
N THR A 52 2.58 5.31 -13.09
CA THR A 52 3.89 5.84 -12.71
C THR A 52 3.95 6.02 -11.22
N LEU A 53 5.12 5.84 -10.62
CA LEU A 53 5.33 6.22 -9.23
C LEU A 53 5.48 7.74 -9.17
N ASP A 54 4.66 8.38 -8.35
CA ASP A 54 4.68 9.84 -8.21
C ASP A 54 5.57 10.28 -7.05
N GLY A 55 5.59 9.51 -5.96
CA GLY A 55 6.35 9.86 -4.76
C GLY A 55 6.30 8.79 -3.68
N ILE A 56 6.85 9.12 -2.51
CA ILE A 56 6.74 8.34 -1.28
C ILE A 56 6.15 9.25 -0.22
N PHE A 57 4.96 8.90 0.26
CA PHE A 57 4.42 9.50 1.47
C PHE A 57 5.13 8.91 2.68
N TYR A 58 5.42 9.73 3.67
CA TYR A 58 6.01 9.28 4.92
C TYR A 58 5.65 10.22 6.07
N GLU A 59 5.79 9.72 7.29
CA GLU A 59 5.48 10.47 8.50
C GLU A 59 6.65 10.43 9.47
N THR A 60 6.88 11.56 10.15
CA THR A 60 7.90 11.68 11.17
C THR A 60 7.32 12.01 12.54
N CYS A 61 7.96 11.51 13.60
CA CYS A 61 7.60 11.85 14.97
C CYS A 61 8.31 13.15 15.41
N PRO A 62 7.69 14.02 16.22
CA PRO A 62 6.37 13.90 16.86
C PRO A 62 5.21 14.53 16.07
N TYR A 63 5.50 15.16 14.93
CA TYR A 63 4.53 15.88 14.13
C TYR A 63 4.08 14.97 12.99
N ASN A 64 3.07 14.12 13.23
CA ASN A 64 2.57 13.12 12.28
C ASN A 64 1.93 13.72 11.00
N GLU A 65 2.40 14.86 10.51
CA GLU A 65 1.95 15.44 9.24
C GLU A 65 2.56 14.63 8.09
N PRO A 66 1.73 14.13 7.15
CA PRO A 66 2.23 13.44 5.98
C PRO A 66 3.16 14.33 5.15
N MET A 67 4.36 13.85 4.92
CA MET A 67 5.32 14.47 4.02
C MET A 67 5.41 13.70 2.71
N LEU A 68 5.72 14.41 1.61
CA LEU A 68 5.89 13.81 0.29
C LEU A 68 7.34 13.99 -0.19
N PHE A 69 8.04 12.87 -0.37
CA PHE A 69 9.32 12.81 -1.08
C PHE A 69 9.04 12.44 -2.54
N SER A 70 9.34 13.34 -3.47
CA SER A 70 8.93 13.15 -4.87
C SER A 70 9.79 13.94 -5.84
N SER A 71 9.64 13.66 -7.14
CA SER A 71 10.21 14.51 -8.18
C SER A 71 9.58 15.92 -8.15
N PRO A 72 10.27 16.97 -8.65
CA PRO A 72 9.75 18.34 -8.64
C PRO A 72 8.50 18.49 -9.53
N ALA A 73 8.32 17.62 -10.52
CA ALA A 73 7.15 17.59 -11.38
C ALA A 73 5.91 17.07 -10.63
N THR A 74 6.07 16.03 -9.81
CA THR A 74 5.01 15.54 -8.93
C THR A 74 4.71 16.54 -7.83
N GLY A 75 5.74 17.07 -7.17
CA GLY A 75 5.60 18.01 -6.06
C GLY A 75 4.91 19.34 -6.42
N ARG A 76 4.61 19.59 -7.70
CA ARG A 76 3.77 20.73 -8.15
C ARG A 76 2.28 20.40 -8.23
N ARG A 77 1.91 19.12 -8.16
CA ARG A 77 0.55 18.61 -8.39
C ARG A 77 -0.06 17.98 -7.14
N VAL A 78 0.75 17.27 -6.38
CA VAL A 78 0.34 16.53 -5.17
C VAL A 78 1.09 17.09 -3.97
N THR A 79 0.44 17.10 -2.80
CA THR A 79 1.07 17.50 -1.55
C THR A 79 0.61 16.60 -0.40
N GLY A 80 1.45 16.47 0.62
CA GLY A 80 1.10 15.85 1.89
C GLY A 80 0.35 16.77 2.85
N LYS A 81 0.22 18.05 2.52
CA LYS A 81 -0.58 19.00 3.31
C LYS A 81 -2.07 18.74 3.13
N LEU A 82 -2.76 18.47 4.25
CA LEU A 82 -4.16 18.02 4.27
C LEU A 82 -5.14 19.04 4.85
N ASP A 83 -4.83 20.33 4.76
CA ASP A 83 -5.66 21.44 5.28
C ASP A 83 -7.11 21.49 4.72
N TYR A 84 -7.40 20.74 3.66
CA TYR A 84 -8.71 20.65 3.04
C TYR A 84 -9.64 19.61 3.70
N LEU A 85 -9.16 18.86 4.70
CA LEU A 85 -9.97 17.95 5.49
C LEU A 85 -10.86 18.73 6.47
N ASP A 86 -12.07 18.22 6.78
CA ASP A 86 -13.00 18.79 7.76
C ASP A 86 -12.57 18.54 9.22
N TRP A 87 -11.27 18.65 9.49
CA TRP A 87 -10.63 18.07 10.67
C TRP A 87 -10.17 19.15 11.67
N PRO A 88 -10.41 18.97 12.98
CA PRO A 88 -9.79 19.82 14.00
C PRO A 88 -8.30 19.47 14.10
N LEU A 89 -7.43 20.41 13.74
CA LEU A 89 -5.97 20.31 13.60
C LEU A 89 -5.18 19.76 14.83
N ASP A 90 -5.84 19.51 15.96
CA ASP A 90 -5.20 19.12 17.22
C ASP A 90 -4.98 17.60 17.38
N ASP A 91 -5.64 16.75 16.57
CA ASP A 91 -5.48 15.29 16.59
C ASP A 91 -4.79 14.80 15.31
N VAL A 92 -3.45 14.77 15.28
CA VAL A 92 -2.69 14.30 14.11
C VAL A 92 -2.60 12.76 14.13
N PHE A 93 -3.26 12.12 13.17
CA PHE A 93 -3.30 10.65 13.06
C PHE A 93 -2.51 10.13 11.85
N PRO A 94 -1.82 8.98 11.99
CA PRO A 94 -0.94 8.48 10.96
C PRO A 94 -1.67 7.95 9.72
N ILE A 95 -0.97 7.93 8.60
CA ILE A 95 -1.32 7.16 7.41
C ILE A 95 -1.27 5.68 7.79
N MET A 96 -2.41 5.02 7.60
CA MET A 96 -2.59 3.64 8.00
C MET A 96 -2.38 2.66 6.84
N ASP A 97 -2.70 3.11 5.62
CA ASP A 97 -2.50 2.33 4.40
C ASP A 97 -2.52 3.24 3.17
N CYS A 98 -1.95 2.76 2.06
CA CYS A 98 -1.98 3.41 0.76
C CYS A 98 -2.29 2.36 -0.32
N CYS A 99 -3.37 2.55 -1.07
CA CYS A 99 -3.78 1.61 -2.10
C CYS A 99 -4.25 2.32 -3.35
N SER A 100 -3.54 2.11 -4.46
CA SER A 100 -3.85 2.65 -5.78
C SER A 100 -4.12 4.17 -5.78
N GLY A 101 -3.31 4.93 -5.04
CA GLY A 101 -3.37 6.38 -4.96
C GLY A 101 -4.37 6.96 -3.96
N LEU A 102 -5.04 6.10 -3.18
CA LEU A 102 -5.84 6.51 -2.04
C LEU A 102 -5.07 6.26 -0.74
N LEU A 103 -5.15 7.21 0.19
CA LEU A 103 -4.62 7.10 1.54
C LEU A 103 -5.74 6.79 2.53
N LEU A 104 -5.50 5.86 3.45
CA LEU A 104 -6.37 5.60 4.59
C LEU A 104 -5.78 6.29 5.82
N MET A 105 -6.53 7.24 6.39
CA MET A 105 -6.09 8.05 7.52
C MET A 105 -7.17 8.08 8.57
N CYS A 106 -6.93 7.46 9.72
CA CYS A 106 -7.88 7.37 10.82
C CYS A 106 -9.35 7.12 10.42
N TYR A 107 -10.16 8.16 10.22
CA TYR A 107 -11.57 8.05 9.85
C TYR A 107 -11.86 8.50 8.42
N HIS A 108 -10.84 8.68 7.59
CA HIS A 108 -10.93 9.27 6.27
C HIS A 108 -10.25 8.39 5.24
N VAL A 109 -10.84 8.34 4.05
CA VAL A 109 -10.14 7.93 2.84
C VAL A 109 -9.89 9.20 2.04
N VAL A 110 -8.63 9.44 1.72
CA VAL A 110 -8.16 10.68 1.11
C VAL A 110 -7.58 10.36 -0.26
N ASN A 111 -7.89 11.19 -1.24
CA ASN A 111 -7.22 11.22 -2.54
C ASN A 111 -6.40 12.51 -2.65
N PRO A 112 -5.08 12.48 -2.35
CA PRO A 112 -4.23 13.66 -2.42
C PRO A 112 -4.15 14.29 -3.82
N ALA A 113 -4.29 13.50 -4.89
CA ALA A 113 -4.20 14.00 -6.26
C ALA A 113 -5.40 14.87 -6.63
N THR A 114 -6.60 14.51 -6.18
CA THR A 114 -7.83 15.27 -6.44
C THR A 114 -8.32 16.08 -5.25
N ARG A 115 -7.57 16.09 -4.14
CA ARG A 115 -7.89 16.79 -2.88
C ARG A 115 -9.32 16.50 -2.39
N GLN A 116 -9.73 15.26 -2.60
CA GLN A 116 -11.03 14.75 -2.17
C GLN A 116 -10.83 13.84 -0.98
N TRP A 117 -11.84 13.78 -0.13
CA TRP A 117 -11.85 12.87 1.00
C TRP A 117 -13.28 12.43 1.30
N VAL A 118 -13.36 11.31 2.01
CA VAL A 118 -14.61 10.77 2.52
C VAL A 118 -14.40 10.36 3.95
N ARG A 119 -15.25 10.86 4.85
CA ARG A 119 -15.29 10.40 6.24
C ARG A 119 -16.04 9.08 6.32
N LEU A 120 -15.36 8.07 6.85
CA LEU A 120 -15.91 6.76 7.14
C LEU A 120 -16.97 6.86 8.25
N PRO A 121 -18.04 6.06 8.19
CA PRO A 121 -18.99 5.96 9.28
C PRO A 121 -18.31 5.39 10.54
N PRO A 122 -18.90 5.61 11.73
CA PRO A 122 -18.35 5.09 12.98
C PRO A 122 -17.96 3.61 12.87
N LEU A 123 -16.79 3.28 13.42
CA LEU A 123 -16.29 1.92 13.39
C LEU A 123 -17.26 0.98 14.12
N PRO A 124 -17.48 -0.24 13.61
CA PRO A 124 -18.20 -1.25 14.35
C PRO A 124 -17.46 -1.56 15.67
N PRO A 125 -18.18 -1.91 16.74
CA PRO A 125 -17.56 -2.33 17.99
C PRO A 125 -16.63 -3.51 17.74
N SER A 126 -15.42 -3.45 18.28
CA SER A 126 -14.40 -4.48 18.06
C SER A 126 -14.62 -5.74 18.90
N CYS A 127 -15.53 -5.70 19.87
CA CYS A 127 -16.01 -6.89 20.57
C CYS A 127 -17.44 -6.70 21.09
N THR A 128 -18.09 -7.81 21.42
CA THR A 128 -19.46 -7.85 21.96
C THR A 128 -19.52 -7.60 23.47
N ALA A 129 -18.37 -7.55 24.15
CA ALA A 129 -18.31 -7.25 25.57
C ALA A 129 -18.61 -5.77 25.82
N ALA A 130 -19.71 -5.49 26.53
CA ALA A 130 -20.16 -4.14 26.81
C ALA A 130 -19.07 -3.33 27.55
N GLY A 131 -18.73 -2.14 27.01
CA GLY A 131 -17.77 -1.22 27.63
C GLY A 131 -16.29 -1.62 27.49
N CYS A 132 -15.96 -2.60 26.65
CA CYS A 132 -14.57 -3.00 26.46
C CYS A 132 -13.80 -1.96 25.62
N THR A 133 -13.03 -1.12 26.30
CA THR A 133 -12.13 -0.13 25.66
C THR A 133 -10.81 -0.74 25.19
N ARG A 134 -10.53 -1.98 25.60
CA ARG A 134 -9.27 -2.68 25.34
C ARG A 134 -9.17 -3.23 23.91
N CYS A 135 -10.30 -3.55 23.27
CA CYS A 135 -10.31 -4.21 21.96
C CYS A 135 -10.15 -3.25 20.77
N SER A 136 -9.79 -1.97 20.92
CA SER A 136 -9.84 -1.01 19.82
C SER A 136 -9.08 -1.52 18.58
N SER A 137 -9.79 -1.74 17.47
CA SER A 137 -9.19 -2.24 16.24
C SER A 137 -8.60 -1.08 15.45
N GLN A 138 -7.28 -0.90 15.56
CA GLN A 138 -6.55 0.05 14.73
C GLN A 138 -6.07 -0.54 13.40
N ASN A 139 -6.21 -1.85 13.16
CA ASN A 139 -5.71 -2.45 11.92
C ASN A 139 -6.76 -2.32 10.82
N ARG A 140 -6.48 -1.44 9.86
CA ARG A 140 -7.39 -1.10 8.79
C ARG A 140 -6.62 -1.09 7.49
N TYR A 141 -7.17 -1.73 6.46
CA TYR A 141 -6.50 -1.89 5.18
C TYR A 141 -7.41 -1.51 4.03
N LEU A 142 -6.84 -0.78 3.09
CA LEU A 142 -7.54 -0.26 1.93
C LEU A 142 -7.41 -1.23 0.76
N VAL A 143 -8.55 -1.59 0.18
CA VAL A 143 -8.63 -2.36 -1.05
C VAL A 143 -9.21 -1.47 -2.12
N TYR A 144 -8.40 -1.17 -3.12
CA TYR A 144 -8.83 -0.35 -4.24
C TYR A 144 -8.08 -0.70 -5.53
N ASP A 145 -8.85 -0.88 -6.61
CA ASP A 145 -8.33 -0.94 -7.97
C ASP A 145 -9.26 -0.13 -8.88
N PRO A 146 -8.83 1.08 -9.30
CA PRO A 146 -9.65 1.96 -10.12
C PRO A 146 -9.96 1.38 -11.51
N ALA A 147 -9.18 0.42 -12.00
CA ALA A 147 -9.50 -0.26 -13.26
C ALA A 147 -10.64 -1.28 -13.10
N LEU A 148 -10.87 -1.79 -11.88
CA LEU A 148 -11.89 -2.78 -11.60
C LEU A 148 -13.18 -2.20 -11.03
N SER A 149 -13.11 -1.15 -10.24
CA SER A 149 -14.27 -0.58 -9.58
C SER A 149 -14.01 0.88 -9.23
N PRO A 150 -15.00 1.78 -9.38
CA PRO A 150 -14.86 3.12 -8.82
C PRO A 150 -14.83 3.07 -7.29
N HIS A 151 -15.42 2.03 -6.68
CA HIS A 151 -15.56 1.86 -5.24
C HIS A 151 -14.36 1.14 -4.62
N TYR A 152 -13.88 1.68 -3.50
CA TYR A 152 -12.95 1.05 -2.58
C TYR A 152 -13.67 0.35 -1.42
N GLU A 153 -12.95 -0.55 -0.77
CA GLU A 153 -13.34 -1.23 0.48
C GLU A 153 -12.28 -1.00 1.56
N VAL A 154 -12.69 -1.00 2.83
CA VAL A 154 -11.77 -0.94 3.98
C VAL A 154 -12.01 -2.15 4.87
N PHE A 155 -10.97 -2.92 5.13
CA PHE A 155 -11.00 -4.13 5.95
C PHE A 155 -10.50 -3.85 7.35
N LEU A 156 -11.30 -4.18 8.37
CA LEU A 156 -10.89 -4.25 9.77
C LEU A 156 -10.49 -5.68 10.07
N ILE A 157 -9.18 -5.93 10.17
CA ILE A 157 -8.66 -7.27 10.47
C ILE A 157 -8.26 -7.30 11.95
N PRO A 158 -8.92 -8.10 12.79
CA PRO A 158 -8.58 -8.16 14.21
C PRO A 158 -7.15 -8.66 14.44
N ASN A 159 -6.44 -8.05 15.40
CA ASN A 159 -5.13 -8.52 15.89
C ASN A 159 -5.33 -9.25 17.23
N ILE A 160 -4.39 -10.13 17.61
CA ILE A 160 -4.24 -10.57 19.01
C ILE A 160 -3.27 -9.61 19.72
N PRO A 161 -3.74 -8.50 20.31
CA PRO A 161 -2.83 -7.57 20.97
C PRO A 161 -2.09 -8.28 22.10
N PHE A 162 -0.76 -8.19 22.05
CA PHE A 162 0.18 -8.77 23.02
C PHE A 162 -0.16 -8.44 24.48
N THR A 163 -0.69 -7.23 24.72
CA THR A 163 -1.02 -6.72 26.05
C THR A 163 -2.40 -7.15 26.57
N LEU A 164 -3.22 -7.82 25.75
CA LEU A 164 -4.55 -8.26 26.18
C LEU A 164 -4.55 -9.74 26.60
N PRO A 165 -5.37 -10.10 27.61
CA PRO A 165 -5.68 -11.49 27.93
C PRO A 165 -6.00 -12.31 26.68
N THR A 166 -5.70 -13.60 26.65
CA THR A 166 -5.89 -14.39 25.42
C THR A 166 -7.34 -14.45 25.00
N GLY A 167 -8.31 -14.12 25.86
CA GLY A 167 -9.73 -13.93 25.52
C GLY A 167 -10.06 -12.87 24.45
N HIS A 168 -9.10 -12.17 23.85
CA HIS A 168 -9.33 -11.06 22.92
C HIS A 168 -9.03 -11.39 21.46
N ILE A 169 -9.24 -12.64 21.05
CA ILE A 169 -9.02 -13.08 19.67
C ILE A 169 -10.25 -12.79 18.83
N CYS A 170 -10.04 -12.04 17.74
CA CYS A 170 -10.91 -11.97 16.58
C CYS A 170 -12.40 -12.01 16.88
N MET A 171 -12.96 -10.88 17.35
CA MET A 171 -14.40 -10.65 17.51
C MET A 171 -15.14 -11.59 18.49
N HIS A 172 -14.50 -12.66 18.94
CA HIS A 172 -15.15 -13.78 19.59
C HIS A 172 -14.77 -13.83 21.06
N ILE A 173 -15.55 -13.06 21.83
CA ILE A 173 -15.82 -13.28 23.25
C ILE A 173 -14.60 -13.10 24.18
N CYS A 174 -14.64 -12.04 25.00
CA CYS A 174 -13.77 -11.90 26.17
C CYS A 174 -14.11 -12.96 27.24
N ARG A 175 -13.66 -14.20 27.02
CA ARG A 175 -13.85 -15.38 27.89
C ARG A 175 -12.56 -15.72 28.64
N ASP A 176 -12.63 -16.70 29.54
CA ASP A 176 -11.50 -17.18 30.34
C ASP A 176 -10.28 -17.55 29.48
N ASP A 177 -9.12 -17.02 29.87
CA ASP A 177 -7.83 -17.02 29.14
C ASP A 177 -7.36 -18.42 28.70
N GLU A 178 -7.61 -19.44 29.53
CA GLU A 178 -7.24 -20.84 29.26
C GLU A 178 -7.94 -21.42 28.04
N SER A 179 -9.24 -21.13 27.87
CA SER A 179 -10.02 -21.68 26.75
C SER A 179 -9.59 -21.11 25.39
N VAL A 180 -9.10 -19.87 25.41
CA VAL A 180 -8.76 -19.13 24.19
C VAL A 180 -7.31 -19.37 23.80
N SER A 181 -6.44 -19.62 24.78
CA SER A 181 -5.06 -20.06 24.58
C SER A 181 -4.93 -21.34 23.74
N ALA A 182 -5.88 -22.28 23.91
CA ALA A 182 -5.89 -23.56 23.19
C ALA A 182 -6.56 -23.50 21.79
N MET A 183 -7.11 -22.36 21.38
CA MET A 183 -7.78 -22.23 20.08
C MET A 183 -6.78 -22.23 18.93
N GLU A 184 -7.21 -22.75 17.78
CA GLU A 184 -6.46 -22.68 16.53
C GLU A 184 -6.30 -21.23 16.05
N TRP A 185 -5.09 -20.87 15.63
CA TRP A 185 -4.77 -19.58 15.04
C TRP A 185 -4.42 -19.68 13.54
N PRO A 186 -4.87 -18.72 12.71
CA PRO A 186 -6.02 -17.83 12.90
C PRO A 186 -7.32 -18.63 12.93
N PRO A 187 -8.35 -18.16 13.66
CA PRO A 187 -9.61 -18.89 13.84
C PRO A 187 -10.35 -19.08 12.53
N SER A 188 -11.01 -20.23 12.36
CA SER A 188 -11.86 -20.52 11.20
C SER A 188 -13.31 -20.80 11.66
N PRO A 189 -14.32 -20.04 11.22
CA PRO A 189 -14.22 -18.89 10.33
C PRO A 189 -13.53 -17.68 10.97
N TYR A 190 -12.88 -16.87 10.15
CA TYR A 190 -12.31 -15.60 10.55
C TYR A 190 -13.27 -14.46 10.20
N ILE A 191 -13.94 -13.90 11.21
CA ILE A 191 -14.91 -12.81 11.00
C ILE A 191 -14.19 -11.46 10.99
N VAL A 192 -14.35 -10.73 9.89
CA VAL A 192 -13.83 -9.38 9.69
C VAL A 192 -14.96 -8.41 9.37
N HIS A 193 -14.75 -7.13 9.62
CA HIS A 193 -15.67 -6.08 9.19
C HIS A 193 -15.14 -5.39 7.95
N VAL A 194 -16.01 -5.19 6.96
CA VAL A 194 -15.66 -4.56 5.68
C VAL A 194 -16.58 -3.37 5.44
N PHE A 195 -16.00 -2.19 5.29
CA PHE A 195 -16.69 -1.02 4.76
C PHE A 195 -16.65 -1.08 3.24
N SER A 196 -17.78 -0.78 2.59
CA SER A 196 -17.84 -0.59 1.15
C SER A 196 -18.28 0.82 0.81
N SER A 197 -17.48 1.55 0.04
CA SER A 197 -17.86 2.88 -0.48
C SER A 197 -19.05 2.83 -1.45
N LYS A 198 -19.41 1.64 -1.94
CA LYS A 198 -20.63 1.43 -2.74
C LYS A 198 -21.89 1.53 -1.90
N THR A 199 -21.86 1.04 -0.66
CA THR A 199 -23.03 1.02 0.23
C THR A 199 -22.94 2.04 1.36
N GLY A 200 -21.75 2.62 1.61
CA GLY A 200 -21.51 3.55 2.71
C GLY A 200 -21.67 2.90 4.09
N CYS A 201 -21.49 1.59 4.21
CA CYS A 201 -21.80 0.84 5.44
C CYS A 201 -20.74 -0.23 5.71
N TRP A 202 -20.54 -0.52 7.01
CA TRP A 202 -19.79 -1.67 7.49
C TRP A 202 -20.66 -2.94 7.45
N LYS A 203 -20.08 -4.06 7.06
CA LYS A 203 -20.70 -5.38 7.09
C LYS A 203 -19.73 -6.43 7.61
N GLU A 204 -20.23 -7.40 8.36
CA GLU A 204 -19.46 -8.58 8.73
C GLU A 204 -19.25 -9.48 7.50
N ARG A 205 -18.04 -10.04 7.41
CA ARG A 205 -17.64 -10.98 6.38
C ARG A 205 -16.94 -12.15 7.07
N SER A 206 -17.47 -13.35 6.83
CA SER A 206 -16.94 -14.60 7.38
C SER A 206 -15.98 -15.22 6.38
N LEU A 207 -14.70 -15.31 6.73
CA LEU A 207 -13.66 -15.86 5.86
C LEU A 207 -13.32 -17.29 6.28
N LEU A 208 -13.28 -18.22 5.33
CA LEU A 208 -12.94 -19.62 5.60
C LEU A 208 -11.43 -19.87 5.41
N ARG A 209 -10.82 -20.60 6.35
CA ARG A 209 -9.40 -20.95 6.27
C ARG A 209 -9.17 -22.02 5.20
N GLU A 210 -8.25 -21.74 4.28
CA GLU A 210 -7.66 -22.71 3.36
C GLU A 210 -6.35 -23.24 3.96
N GLY A 211 -6.29 -24.55 4.16
CA GLY A 211 -5.13 -25.23 4.75
C GLY A 211 -5.18 -25.33 6.27
N GLU A 212 -4.03 -25.66 6.85
CA GLU A 212 -3.90 -25.93 8.28
C GLU A 212 -3.82 -24.63 9.11
N ALA A 213 -4.16 -24.73 10.39
CA ALA A 213 -3.90 -23.68 11.35
C ALA A 213 -2.37 -23.50 11.52
N ALA A 214 -1.95 -22.28 11.87
CA ALA A 214 -0.55 -21.96 12.14
C ALA A 214 -0.06 -22.47 13.52
N GLY A 215 -0.98 -22.95 14.35
CA GLY A 215 -0.74 -23.43 15.71
C GLY A 215 -1.90 -23.06 16.62
N THR A 216 -1.65 -23.14 17.92
CA THR A 216 -2.56 -22.57 18.93
C THR A 216 -2.22 -21.11 19.20
N VAL A 217 -3.15 -20.38 19.80
CA VAL A 217 -2.92 -18.96 20.09
C VAL A 217 -1.82 -18.78 21.14
N ALA A 218 -1.72 -19.70 22.10
CA ALA A 218 -0.63 -19.69 23.08
C ALA A 218 0.74 -19.80 22.41
N GLU A 219 0.88 -20.71 21.44
CA GLU A 219 2.14 -20.91 20.70
C GLU A 219 2.54 -19.67 19.91
N VAL A 220 1.56 -19.06 19.26
CA VAL A 220 1.71 -17.83 18.47
C VAL A 220 2.11 -16.68 19.40
N LYS A 221 1.40 -16.48 20.51
CA LYS A 221 1.71 -15.46 21.53
C LYS A 221 3.11 -15.59 22.15
N ALA A 222 3.59 -16.81 22.36
CA ALA A 222 4.88 -17.07 23.00
C ALA A 222 6.09 -16.59 22.18
N VAL A 223 5.91 -16.31 20.89
CA VAL A 223 6.97 -15.84 19.98
C VAL A 223 7.15 -14.32 20.03
N TYR A 224 6.22 -13.56 20.62
CA TYR A 224 6.26 -12.09 20.59
C TYR A 224 6.97 -11.47 21.79
N ASP A 225 7.88 -10.54 21.50
CA ASP A 225 8.51 -9.66 22.50
C ASP A 225 8.28 -8.17 22.18
N THR A 226 7.61 -7.84 21.06
CA THR A 226 7.44 -6.45 20.58
C THR A 226 6.06 -6.13 20.03
N VAL A 227 5.59 -4.91 20.31
CA VAL A 227 4.34 -4.32 19.80
C VAL A 227 4.56 -3.83 18.38
N SER A 228 4.41 -4.70 17.39
CA SER A 228 4.52 -4.28 15.98
C SER A 228 3.13 -4.05 15.42
N PHE A 229 2.72 -2.78 15.30
CA PHE A 229 1.49 -2.38 14.62
C PHE A 229 1.48 -2.94 13.18
N PHE A 230 0.36 -3.54 12.75
CA PHE A 230 0.25 -4.12 11.41
C PHE A 230 -0.07 -3.02 10.39
N LEU A 231 0.94 -2.27 9.93
CA LEU A 231 0.70 -1.10 9.08
C LEU A 231 0.91 -1.38 7.57
N TYR A 232 1.55 -2.49 7.22
CA TYR A 232 1.78 -2.84 5.82
C TYR A 232 0.85 -3.94 5.34
N ALA A 233 -0.01 -3.57 4.39
CA ALA A 233 -0.71 -4.48 3.52
C ALA A 233 -0.41 -4.17 2.07
N ALA A 234 -0.72 -5.12 1.20
CA ALA A 234 -0.73 -4.88 -0.22
C ALA A 234 -1.87 -5.66 -0.87
N TYR A 235 -2.55 -4.98 -1.77
CA TYR A 235 -3.65 -5.55 -2.54
C TYR A 235 -3.17 -5.92 -3.94
N TRP A 236 -3.39 -7.18 -4.33
CA TRP A 236 -2.97 -7.69 -5.63
C TRP A 236 -3.87 -8.81 -6.13
N LYS A 237 -4.37 -8.67 -7.37
CA LYS A 237 -5.16 -9.69 -8.08
C LYS A 237 -6.28 -10.31 -7.22
N ASP A 238 -7.13 -9.47 -6.64
CA ASP A 238 -8.25 -9.84 -5.77
C ASP A 238 -7.87 -10.53 -4.46
N ALA A 239 -6.61 -10.39 -4.04
CA ALA A 239 -6.15 -10.84 -2.74
C ALA A 239 -5.54 -9.69 -1.95
N LEU A 240 -5.96 -9.57 -0.70
CA LEU A 240 -5.37 -8.67 0.28
C LEU A 240 -4.34 -9.46 1.08
N TYR A 241 -3.11 -8.97 1.09
CA TYR A 241 -2.00 -9.53 1.85
C TYR A 241 -1.72 -8.62 3.03
N VAL A 242 -1.89 -9.14 4.23
CA VAL A 242 -1.75 -8.39 5.47
C VAL A 242 -0.73 -9.08 6.33
N ARG A 243 0.27 -8.32 6.80
CA ARG A 243 1.19 -8.83 7.82
C ARG A 243 0.37 -9.21 9.04
N CYS A 244 0.49 -10.45 9.46
CA CYS A 244 -0.22 -10.97 10.61
C CYS A 244 0.81 -11.62 11.52
N GLU A 245 0.98 -11.03 12.67
CA GLU A 245 2.04 -11.32 13.61
C GLU A 245 3.47 -11.19 13.01
N GLU A 246 4.50 -11.53 13.79
CA GLU A 246 5.90 -11.40 13.35
C GLU A 246 6.32 -12.44 12.28
N GLU A 247 5.66 -13.60 12.21
CA GLU A 247 6.07 -14.70 11.33
C GLU A 247 5.10 -15.03 10.20
N PHE A 248 3.92 -14.40 10.16
CA PHE A 248 2.88 -14.80 9.22
C PHE A 248 2.40 -13.67 8.30
N LEU A 249 1.91 -14.11 7.15
CA LEU A 249 1.22 -13.29 6.19
C LEU A 249 -0.16 -13.89 5.97
N LEU A 250 -1.18 -13.07 6.22
CA LEU A 250 -2.55 -13.42 5.92
C LEU A 250 -2.85 -13.05 4.47
N ARG A 251 -3.17 -14.04 3.64
CA ARG A 251 -3.65 -13.81 2.28
C ARG A 251 -5.15 -14.06 2.24
N ILE A 252 -5.93 -12.98 2.15
CA ILE A 252 -7.38 -13.02 2.04
C ILE A 252 -7.76 -12.95 0.56
N ASN A 253 -8.49 -13.95 0.07
CA ASN A 253 -9.06 -13.99 -1.27
C ASN A 253 -10.46 -13.36 -1.25
N LEU A 254 -10.58 -12.19 -1.86
CA LEU A 254 -11.80 -11.39 -1.82
C LEU A 254 -12.92 -11.93 -2.73
N LEU A 255 -12.61 -12.86 -3.64
CA LEU A 255 -13.62 -13.45 -4.53
C LEU A 255 -14.31 -14.66 -3.91
N HIS A 256 -13.61 -15.40 -3.07
CA HIS A 256 -14.07 -16.69 -2.55
C HIS A 256 -14.40 -16.67 -1.06
N ASP A 257 -14.21 -15.52 -0.39
CA ASP A 257 -14.34 -15.40 1.06
C ASP A 257 -13.47 -16.42 1.80
N THR A 258 -12.27 -16.65 1.28
CA THR A 258 -11.29 -17.55 1.88
C THR A 258 -10.05 -16.80 2.28
N TYR A 259 -9.30 -17.37 3.22
CA TYR A 259 -7.98 -16.87 3.57
C TYR A 259 -7.04 -18.04 3.81
N ARG A 260 -5.74 -17.80 3.66
CA ARG A 260 -4.71 -18.73 4.10
C ARG A 260 -3.61 -18.00 4.84
N VAL A 261 -2.89 -18.75 5.66
CA VAL A 261 -1.71 -18.26 6.37
C VAL A 261 -0.47 -18.71 5.60
N ILE A 262 0.47 -17.80 5.45
CA ILE A 262 1.77 -18.08 4.84
C ILE A 262 2.83 -17.75 5.89
N LYS A 263 3.69 -18.73 6.21
CA LYS A 263 4.82 -18.51 7.11
C LYS A 263 5.99 -17.91 6.34
N PHE A 264 6.67 -16.92 6.91
CA PHE A 264 7.90 -16.39 6.29
C PHE A 264 8.99 -17.48 6.26
N PRO A 265 9.72 -17.64 5.14
CA PRO A 265 10.65 -18.75 4.93
C PRO A 265 11.72 -18.94 6.01
N ASP A 266 12.22 -17.87 6.64
CA ASP A 266 13.40 -17.93 7.51
C ASP A 266 13.14 -17.62 9.00
N GLY A 267 11.88 -17.35 9.38
CA GLY A 267 11.57 -16.70 10.66
C GLY A 267 12.17 -15.29 10.74
N ASN A 268 11.57 -14.39 11.51
CA ASN A 268 12.13 -13.04 11.65
C ASN A 268 13.36 -13.08 12.59
N LYS A 269 14.54 -13.45 12.06
CA LYS A 269 15.79 -13.57 12.85
C LYS A 269 16.50 -12.23 13.09
N GLY A 270 15.76 -11.12 13.19
CA GLY A 270 16.35 -9.81 13.48
C GLY A 270 15.31 -8.75 13.84
N TYR A 271 15.78 -7.60 14.32
CA TYR A 271 14.96 -6.44 14.73
C TYR A 271 14.27 -5.70 13.57
N THR A 272 14.15 -6.31 12.39
CA THR A 272 13.65 -5.62 11.20
C THR A 272 12.46 -6.34 10.60
N VAL A 273 11.33 -5.66 10.70
CA VAL A 273 10.03 -6.11 10.22
C VAL A 273 10.05 -6.19 8.68
N PRO A 274 9.68 -7.33 8.07
CA PRO A 274 9.54 -7.43 6.62
C PRO A 274 8.44 -6.47 6.14
N ARG A 275 8.76 -5.65 5.14
CA ARG A 275 7.75 -4.91 4.39
C ARG A 275 7.24 -5.73 3.23
N ILE A 276 5.93 -5.67 3.01
CA ILE A 276 5.24 -6.34 1.92
C ILE A 276 4.84 -5.29 0.89
N GLY A 277 4.97 -5.63 -0.38
CA GLY A 277 4.50 -4.78 -1.47
C GLY A 277 4.16 -5.59 -2.71
N LYS A 278 3.72 -4.88 -3.74
CA LYS A 278 3.52 -5.43 -5.08
C LYS A 278 4.70 -5.05 -5.97
N SER A 279 5.07 -5.95 -6.86
CA SER A 279 5.99 -5.76 -7.97
C SER A 279 5.31 -6.14 -9.30
N GLU A 280 6.02 -6.08 -10.42
CA GLU A 280 5.50 -6.49 -11.72
C GLU A 280 5.19 -8.01 -11.74
N LYS A 281 6.08 -8.80 -11.14
CA LYS A 281 6.01 -10.26 -11.10
C LYS A 281 5.00 -10.78 -10.09
N GLY A 282 4.68 -10.01 -9.05
CA GLY A 282 3.62 -10.37 -8.12
C GLY A 282 3.73 -9.69 -6.77
N MET A 283 3.48 -10.46 -5.72
CA MET A 283 3.66 -9.98 -4.35
C MET A 283 5.07 -10.29 -3.88
N GLU A 284 5.71 -9.29 -3.32
CA GLU A 284 7.08 -9.37 -2.83
C GLU A 284 7.19 -8.87 -1.40
N TRP A 285 8.27 -9.28 -0.76
CA TRP A 285 8.65 -8.78 0.56
C TRP A 285 10.16 -8.56 0.60
N ALA A 286 10.56 -7.56 1.38
CA ALA A 286 11.96 -7.17 1.51
C ALA A 286 12.34 -7.28 2.98
N LEU A 287 13.38 -8.06 3.24
CA LEU A 287 14.01 -8.20 4.55
C LEU A 287 15.31 -7.39 4.56
N ARG A 288 15.54 -6.64 5.64
CA ARG A 288 16.74 -5.81 5.86
C ARG A 288 18.06 -6.60 5.78
N ASN A 289 18.02 -7.92 5.93
CA ASN A 289 19.20 -8.78 5.87
C ASN A 289 19.52 -9.30 4.46
N VAL A 290 18.67 -9.03 3.46
CA VAL A 290 18.81 -9.58 2.09
C VAL A 290 19.59 -8.62 1.17
N ILE A 291 19.52 -7.30 1.40
CA ILE A 291 20.20 -6.30 0.58
C ILE A 291 21.18 -5.51 1.46
N ASP A 292 22.48 -5.63 1.18
CA ASP A 292 23.52 -4.84 1.83
C ASP A 292 23.67 -3.48 1.12
N LEU A 293 23.24 -2.42 1.78
CA LEU A 293 23.33 -1.04 1.28
C LEU A 293 24.44 -0.23 1.96
N GLN A 294 25.34 -0.86 2.71
CA GLN A 294 26.38 -0.13 3.46
C GLN A 294 27.27 0.72 2.54
N ARG A 295 27.62 0.20 1.36
CA ARG A 295 28.47 0.92 0.39
C ARG A 295 27.82 2.20 -0.16
N VAL A 296 26.50 2.34 -0.07
CA VAL A 296 25.80 3.57 -0.45
C VAL A 296 26.32 4.77 0.36
N VAL A 297 26.65 4.55 1.64
CA VAL A 297 27.16 5.61 2.53
C VAL A 297 28.56 6.08 2.10
N GLU A 298 29.38 5.17 1.58
CA GLU A 298 30.73 5.44 1.07
C GLU A 298 30.68 6.15 -0.29
N ILE A 299 29.75 5.75 -1.17
CA ILE A 299 29.62 6.28 -2.53
C ILE A 299 28.98 7.67 -2.52
N TYR A 300 27.91 7.85 -1.72
CA TYR A 300 27.14 9.10 -1.67
C TYR A 300 27.30 9.76 -0.29
N PRO A 301 28.29 10.64 -0.09
CA PRO A 301 28.47 11.37 1.16
C PRO A 301 27.26 12.26 1.49
N ALA A 302 26.97 12.47 2.78
CA ALA A 302 25.90 13.34 3.22
C ALA A 302 26.14 14.80 2.76
N ASN A 303 25.06 15.55 2.49
CA ASN A 303 25.11 16.88 1.85
C ASN A 303 25.66 16.88 0.41
N HIS A 304 25.41 15.82 -0.37
CA HIS A 304 25.71 15.83 -1.80
C HIS A 304 24.93 16.97 -2.47
N VAL A 305 25.63 18.05 -2.83
CA VAL A 305 25.03 19.31 -3.30
C VAL A 305 24.39 19.16 -4.68
N ASP A 306 24.91 18.25 -5.49
CA ASP A 306 24.41 17.89 -6.82
C ASP A 306 23.74 16.53 -6.76
N GLY A 307 22.66 16.41 -5.98
CA GLY A 307 21.89 15.18 -5.85
C GLY A 307 20.73 15.12 -6.87
N PRO A 308 20.22 13.92 -7.17
CA PRO A 308 19.10 13.72 -8.09
C PRO A 308 17.83 14.47 -7.66
N ASN A 309 16.90 14.57 -8.60
CA ASN A 309 15.78 15.52 -8.57
C ASN A 309 14.77 15.34 -7.41
N TRP A 310 14.77 14.23 -6.65
CA TRP A 310 13.73 14.02 -5.64
C TRP A 310 14.02 14.82 -4.38
N VAL A 311 13.00 15.56 -3.93
CA VAL A 311 13.09 16.45 -2.78
C VAL A 311 11.85 16.31 -1.90
N VAL A 312 12.02 16.67 -0.63
CA VAL A 312 10.92 16.90 0.29
C VAL A 312 10.34 18.28 0.02
N GLN A 313 9.02 18.40 -0.09
CA GLN A 313 8.37 19.69 -0.33
C GLN A 313 8.61 20.66 0.83
N SER A 314 8.89 21.93 0.51
CA SER A 314 8.85 23.01 1.51
C SER A 314 7.42 23.44 1.80
N GLU A 315 7.18 24.07 2.95
CA GLU A 315 5.86 24.60 3.33
C GLU A 315 5.27 25.54 2.27
N ASP A 316 6.09 26.45 1.73
CA ASP A 316 5.71 27.34 0.63
C ASP A 316 5.26 26.57 -0.63
N GLN A 317 5.94 25.46 -0.97
CA GLN A 317 5.58 24.63 -2.10
C GLN A 317 4.23 23.94 -1.87
N MET A 318 4.01 23.41 -0.66
CA MET A 318 2.74 22.77 -0.29
C MET A 318 1.57 23.76 -0.39
N ASP A 319 1.74 24.97 0.12
CA ASP A 319 0.73 26.04 0.03
C ASP A 319 0.44 26.45 -1.41
N LEU A 320 1.47 26.53 -2.26
CA LEU A 320 1.30 26.83 -3.68
C LEU A 320 0.50 25.73 -4.38
N VAL A 321 0.73 24.45 -4.06
CA VAL A 321 -0.08 23.36 -4.59
C VAL A 321 -1.54 23.56 -4.22
N LEU A 322 -1.86 23.80 -2.93
CA LEU A 322 -3.23 23.97 -2.48
C LEU A 322 -3.95 25.18 -3.10
N LYS A 323 -3.23 26.27 -3.39
CA LYS A 323 -3.77 27.47 -4.05
C LYS A 323 -4.06 27.28 -5.54
N ASN A 324 -3.37 26.35 -6.21
CA ASN A 324 -3.58 26.09 -7.62
C ASN A 324 -4.84 25.25 -7.86
N ASP A 325 -5.60 25.55 -8.91
CA ASP A 325 -6.74 24.74 -9.33
C ASP A 325 -6.32 23.30 -9.65
N ILE A 326 -7.19 22.34 -9.32
CA ILE A 326 -6.99 20.93 -9.65
C ILE A 326 -7.23 20.73 -11.14
N ASN A 327 -6.18 20.47 -11.90
CA ASN A 327 -6.33 20.14 -13.31
C ASN A 327 -6.80 18.68 -13.46
N LEU A 328 -8.12 18.49 -13.56
CA LEU A 328 -8.78 17.19 -13.78
C LEU A 328 -8.83 16.75 -15.25
N GLN A 329 -8.14 17.46 -16.16
CA GLN A 329 -7.95 16.92 -17.50
C GLN A 329 -7.07 15.67 -17.37
N PRO A 330 -7.45 14.53 -18.00
CA PRO A 330 -6.48 13.47 -18.24
C PRO A 330 -5.24 14.10 -18.87
N ALA A 331 -4.07 13.51 -18.68
CA ALA A 331 -2.88 13.89 -19.44
C ALA A 331 -3.06 13.54 -20.94
N ASP A 332 -4.08 14.09 -21.60
CA ASP A 332 -4.33 14.04 -23.04
C ASP A 332 -3.52 15.14 -23.76
N ASP A 333 -2.87 16.06 -23.03
CA ASP A 333 -1.90 16.98 -23.62
C ASP A 333 -0.50 16.37 -23.65
N LYS A 334 -0.22 15.74 -24.80
CA LYS A 334 1.10 15.33 -25.35
C LYS A 334 1.66 14.00 -24.88
N ASP A 335 1.19 12.94 -25.54
CA ASP A 335 1.91 11.98 -26.40
C ASP A 335 3.43 12.11 -26.65
N LYS A 336 4.25 12.66 -25.73
CA LYS A 336 5.72 12.71 -25.90
C LYS A 336 6.58 12.95 -24.64
N ALA A 337 6.04 12.98 -23.42
CA ALA A 337 6.83 13.39 -22.25
C ALA A 337 6.90 12.41 -21.04
N MET A 338 6.28 11.23 -21.05
CA MET A 338 6.30 10.34 -19.86
C MET A 338 6.51 8.84 -20.16
N THR A 339 6.96 8.48 -21.36
CA THR A 339 7.30 7.08 -21.71
C THR A 339 8.79 6.76 -21.63
N GLU A 340 9.62 7.62 -21.05
CA GLU A 340 10.99 7.27 -20.67
C GLU A 340 11.02 7.05 -19.16
N GLY A 341 11.53 5.89 -18.74
CA GLY A 341 11.33 5.36 -17.40
C GLY A 341 11.72 6.34 -16.30
N ASP A 342 10.85 6.47 -15.29
CA ASP A 342 11.05 7.30 -14.07
C ASP A 342 12.41 7.16 -13.37
N PHE A 343 13.19 6.14 -13.74
CA PHE A 343 14.51 5.86 -13.23
C PHE A 343 15.41 5.51 -14.41
N ASP A 344 16.38 6.37 -14.69
CA ASP A 344 17.46 6.07 -15.62
C ASP A 344 18.44 5.13 -14.91
N TRP A 345 18.37 3.84 -15.27
CA TRP A 345 19.24 2.79 -14.75
C TRP A 345 20.49 2.57 -15.60
N ASP A 346 20.76 3.44 -16.57
CA ASP A 346 21.98 3.36 -17.37
C ASP A 346 23.20 3.45 -16.45
N SER A 347 24.23 2.69 -16.75
CA SER A 347 25.50 2.75 -16.02
C SER A 347 26.27 4.04 -16.30
N ASP A 348 25.91 4.77 -17.35
CA ASP A 348 26.43 6.12 -17.62
C ASP A 348 25.80 7.19 -16.69
N ASN A 349 24.70 6.85 -15.99
CA ASN A 349 24.13 7.70 -14.96
C ASN A 349 25.02 7.67 -13.70
N GLU A 350 25.60 8.82 -13.34
CA GLU A 350 26.50 8.96 -12.18
C GLU A 350 25.86 8.59 -10.83
N TYR A 351 24.53 8.59 -10.76
CA TYR A 351 23.78 8.21 -9.57
C TYR A 351 23.44 6.72 -9.50
N VAL A 352 23.89 5.92 -10.48
CA VAL A 352 23.62 4.47 -10.56
C VAL A 352 24.88 3.67 -10.30
N VAL A 353 24.80 2.70 -9.39
CA VAL A 353 25.89 1.77 -9.10
C VAL A 353 25.40 0.33 -9.09
N SER A 354 26.19 -0.55 -9.70
CA SER A 354 25.98 -2.00 -9.64
C SER A 354 26.39 -2.56 -8.28
N THR A 355 25.57 -3.44 -7.72
CA THR A 355 25.85 -4.12 -6.44
C THR A 355 26.47 -5.50 -6.60
N ASN A 356 26.77 -5.94 -7.83
CA ASN A 356 27.27 -7.30 -8.09
C ASN A 356 28.61 -7.61 -7.41
N ASP A 357 29.45 -6.59 -7.22
CA ASP A 357 30.80 -6.74 -6.63
C ASP A 357 30.85 -6.31 -5.15
N TRP A 358 29.70 -6.25 -4.49
CA TRP A 358 29.62 -5.86 -3.09
C TRP A 358 29.83 -7.09 -2.19
N ASP A 359 30.98 -7.12 -1.50
CA ASP A 359 31.27 -8.16 -0.51
C ASP A 359 30.30 -8.06 0.68
N ASN A 360 29.68 -9.18 1.08
CA ASN A 360 28.91 -9.31 2.32
C ASN A 360 29.82 -9.32 3.56
N LYS A 361 30.63 -8.27 3.75
CA LYS A 361 31.46 -8.12 4.95
C LYS A 361 30.58 -7.53 6.04
N GLY A 362 30.10 -8.40 6.94
CA GLY A 362 29.24 -8.06 8.08
C GLY A 362 29.86 -7.09 9.09
N GLY A 363 30.08 -5.84 8.68
CA GLY A 363 30.50 -4.72 9.49
C GLY A 363 29.31 -3.92 10.04
N TYR A 364 29.62 -2.88 10.82
CA TYR A 364 28.67 -1.98 11.47
C TYR A 364 27.67 -1.42 10.43
N ARG A 365 26.40 -1.80 10.56
CA ARG A 365 25.37 -1.57 9.55
C ARG A 365 24.68 -0.24 9.78
N ASP A 366 24.97 0.77 8.96
CA ASP A 366 24.08 1.92 8.85
C ASP A 366 22.67 1.42 8.46
N TYR A 367 21.67 1.91 9.20
CA TYR A 367 20.33 1.35 9.15
C TYR A 367 19.56 1.96 7.96
N PHE A 368 19.49 1.21 6.86
CA PHE A 368 18.53 1.49 5.79
C PHE A 368 17.19 0.82 6.09
N TYR A 369 16.13 1.62 6.11
CA TYR A 369 14.75 1.17 6.20
C TYR A 369 14.12 1.03 4.84
N CYS A 370 13.33 -0.01 4.64
CA CYS A 370 12.48 -0.12 3.46
C CYS A 370 11.37 0.94 3.55
N LEU A 371 11.27 1.79 2.54
CA LEU A 371 10.21 2.80 2.39
C LEU A 371 8.99 2.29 1.63
N GLY A 372 9.11 1.17 0.92
CA GLY A 372 8.03 0.61 0.10
C GLY A 372 8.52 0.09 -1.25
N PHE A 373 7.57 -0.42 -2.04
CA PHE A 373 7.82 -1.04 -3.33
C PHE A 373 7.26 -0.19 -4.47
N HIS A 374 7.98 -0.16 -5.58
CA HIS A 374 7.45 0.42 -6.80
C HIS A 374 6.25 -0.39 -7.28
N PRO A 375 5.08 0.24 -7.52
CA PRO A 375 3.83 -0.47 -7.74
C PRO A 375 3.78 -1.34 -9.01
N TYR A 376 4.69 -1.11 -9.96
CA TYR A 376 4.68 -1.70 -11.31
C TYR A 376 6.06 -2.17 -11.83
N LYS A 377 7.10 -2.13 -11.00
CA LYS A 377 8.48 -2.47 -11.40
C LYS A 377 9.14 -3.24 -10.26
N GLU A 378 10.16 -4.03 -10.58
CA GLU A 378 10.98 -4.77 -9.61
C GLU A 378 11.95 -3.85 -8.85
N VAL A 379 11.40 -2.80 -8.21
CA VAL A 379 12.15 -1.75 -7.51
C VAL A 379 11.63 -1.60 -6.10
N VAL A 380 12.53 -1.51 -5.13
CA VAL A 380 12.25 -1.24 -3.72
C VAL A 380 13.00 0.01 -3.27
N PHE A 381 12.40 0.80 -2.41
CA PHE A 381 12.97 2.06 -1.92
C PHE A 381 13.53 1.88 -0.52
N PHE A 382 14.69 2.48 -0.27
CA PHE A 382 15.33 2.46 1.03
C PHE A 382 15.76 3.85 1.47
N HIS A 383 15.73 4.10 2.77
CA HIS A 383 16.27 5.30 3.37
C HIS A 383 17.12 4.97 4.60
N GLY A 384 18.33 5.53 4.65
CA GLY A 384 19.23 5.34 5.77
C GLY A 384 20.37 6.35 5.73
N ALA A 385 20.80 6.78 6.91
CA ALA A 385 21.89 7.75 7.07
C ALA A 385 21.71 9.01 6.18
N PHE A 386 20.49 9.55 6.05
CA PHE A 386 20.15 10.69 5.19
C PHE A 386 20.20 10.44 3.67
N ARG A 387 20.30 9.18 3.22
CA ARG A 387 20.28 8.83 1.79
C ARG A 387 19.02 8.05 1.48
N THR A 388 18.34 8.47 0.42
CA THR A 388 17.20 7.73 -0.13
C THR A 388 17.60 7.15 -1.48
N VAL A 389 17.37 5.85 -1.65
CA VAL A 389 17.78 5.10 -2.83
C VAL A 389 16.65 4.22 -3.35
N ALA A 390 16.67 3.95 -4.65
CA ALA A 390 15.93 2.88 -5.29
C ALA A 390 16.89 1.71 -5.54
N TYR A 391 16.45 0.48 -5.26
CA TYR A 391 17.16 -0.73 -5.60
C TYR A 391 16.33 -1.54 -6.60
N ASN A 392 16.92 -1.91 -7.73
CA ASN A 392 16.30 -2.75 -8.75
C ASN A 392 16.79 -4.19 -8.61
N PHE A 393 15.86 -5.12 -8.35
CA PHE A 393 16.16 -6.54 -8.15
C PHE A 393 16.68 -7.22 -9.41
N ASP A 394 16.17 -6.84 -10.58
CA ASP A 394 16.51 -7.52 -11.84
C ASP A 394 17.90 -7.16 -12.33
N SER A 395 18.30 -5.90 -12.14
CA SER A 395 19.63 -5.43 -12.56
C SER A 395 20.67 -5.46 -11.44
N CYS A 396 20.27 -5.72 -10.18
CA CYS A 396 21.11 -5.56 -8.99
C CYS A 396 21.80 -4.19 -8.97
N LYS A 397 21.04 -3.12 -9.22
CA LYS A 397 21.55 -1.75 -9.26
C LYS A 397 20.89 -0.91 -8.17
N VAL A 398 21.68 -0.01 -7.58
CA VAL A 398 21.21 1.07 -6.71
C VAL A 398 21.21 2.36 -7.51
N LEU A 399 20.13 3.11 -7.40
CA LEU A 399 20.01 4.48 -7.89
C LEU A 399 19.80 5.40 -6.70
N TYR A 400 20.67 6.38 -6.52
CA TYR A 400 20.47 7.45 -5.54
C TYR A 400 19.32 8.35 -5.98
N LEU A 401 18.40 8.69 -5.07
CA LEU A 401 17.23 9.52 -5.35
C LEU A 401 17.33 10.92 -4.76
N GLY A 402 17.97 11.06 -3.61
CA GLY A 402 18.12 12.32 -2.91
C GLY A 402 18.16 12.14 -1.40
N GLU A 403 18.00 13.25 -0.69
CA GLU A 403 18.12 13.32 0.76
C GLU A 403 16.75 13.64 1.40
N MET A 404 16.37 12.76 2.32
CA MET A 404 15.28 12.95 3.26
C MET A 404 15.90 13.39 4.59
N ARG A 405 15.70 14.66 4.98
CA ARG A 405 16.41 15.30 6.12
C ARG A 405 15.76 14.99 7.47
N TYR A 406 15.69 13.72 7.83
CA TYR A 406 15.25 13.28 9.15
C TYR A 406 16.06 12.06 9.60
N GLY A 407 16.14 11.88 10.91
CA GLY A 407 16.91 10.81 11.53
C GLY A 407 16.22 9.45 11.45
N TYR A 408 17.00 8.38 11.66
CA TYR A 408 16.52 7.00 11.79
C TYR A 408 15.36 6.87 12.80
N GLU A 409 15.47 7.55 13.95
CA GLU A 409 14.50 7.46 15.05
C GLU A 409 13.19 8.22 14.78
N GLU A 410 13.12 8.99 13.69
CA GLU A 410 12.01 9.89 13.42
C GLU A 410 10.99 9.29 12.45
N LEU A 411 11.40 8.38 11.55
CA LEU A 411 10.49 7.77 10.56
C LEU A 411 9.55 6.74 11.20
N GLN A 412 8.25 7.01 11.15
CA GLN A 412 7.23 6.06 11.61
C GLN A 412 6.74 5.16 10.48
N GLU A 413 6.12 5.78 9.48
CA GLU A 413 5.43 5.08 8.41
C GLU A 413 5.79 5.67 7.05
N SER A 414 5.68 4.84 6.00
CA SER A 414 5.88 5.31 4.64
C SER A 414 5.21 4.41 3.61
N PHE A 415 4.80 5.01 2.49
CA PHE A 415 4.05 4.34 1.44
C PHE A 415 4.45 4.88 0.07
N SER A 416 4.81 3.97 -0.84
CA SER A 416 4.96 4.30 -2.26
C SER A 416 3.62 4.76 -2.83
N TYR A 417 3.62 5.90 -3.50
CA TYR A 417 2.42 6.58 -3.95
C TYR A 417 2.41 6.78 -5.46
N ALA A 418 1.27 6.47 -6.06
CA ALA A 418 0.99 6.70 -7.46
C ALA A 418 -0.40 7.33 -7.57
N SER A 419 -0.49 8.50 -8.20
CA SER A 419 -1.66 9.37 -8.14
C SER A 419 -2.89 8.74 -8.77
N CYS A 420 -4.02 8.91 -8.10
CA CYS A 420 -5.33 8.50 -8.60
C CYS A 420 -6.13 9.73 -9.04
N TRP A 421 -6.32 9.92 -10.34
CA TRP A 421 -7.03 11.10 -10.89
C TRP A 421 -8.55 10.89 -11.03
N VAL A 422 -9.13 10.07 -10.15
CA VAL A 422 -10.58 9.83 -10.10
C VAL A 422 -11.30 11.11 -9.71
N ARG A 423 -12.16 11.60 -10.60
CA ARG A 423 -12.86 12.89 -10.44
C ARG A 423 -13.81 12.96 -9.24
N ASN A 424 -14.44 11.86 -8.87
CA ASN A 424 -15.39 11.79 -7.77
C ASN A 424 -15.02 10.60 -6.89
N LEU A 425 -14.47 10.87 -5.72
CA LEU A 425 -14.18 9.85 -4.73
C LEU A 425 -15.52 9.28 -4.20
N PRO A 426 -15.87 8.01 -4.44
CA PRO A 426 -17.18 7.50 -4.07
C PRO A 426 -17.42 7.59 -2.57
N GLY A 427 -18.57 8.16 -2.20
CA GLY A 427 -18.90 8.49 -0.81
C GLY A 427 -18.70 9.97 -0.47
N SER A 428 -18.12 10.77 -1.37
CA SER A 428 -18.17 12.24 -1.28
C SER A 428 -19.57 12.70 -1.69
N ASN A 429 -20.26 13.44 -0.81
CA ASN A 429 -21.53 14.10 -1.15
C ASN A 429 -21.31 15.30 -2.07
#